data_AF-A0A0F9FU11-F1
#
_entry.id   AF-A0A0F9FU11-F1
#
_cell.length_a   1.000
_cell.length_b   1.000
_cell.length_c   1.000
_cell.angle_alpha   90.00
_cell.angle_beta   90.00
_cell.angle_gamma   90.00
#
_symmetry.space_group_name_H-M   'P 1'
#
loop_
_entity.id
_entity.type
_entity.pdbx_description
1 polymer ?
#
loop_
_entity_poly.entity_id
_entity_poly.type
_entity_poly.pdbx_seq_one_letter_code
_entity_poly.pdbx_strand_id
1 'polypeptide(L)'
;HKSTAKAIDGDSNYWRRLRLNTQSNLYPLALKEYLSPEDMATKFGGILYDVWHKPTIRPKKLTQSGSKKFVADGEYCGQKFNVESDTQPGFMDIFINGKDATIEPGAKEGTFAIRETPEMYGARLLQDMTERPEFYFARREIPILEDDMTRFQHELNNIYQTARNMNKTDSWFHNDQNCEATYHCPYMAICYNNLPVGENTVPEGYMIKGKK
;
A
#
# COMPACT_ATOMS: atom_id res chain seq x y z
N HIS A 1 6.43 -4.59 0.01
CA HIS A 1 5.40 -3.81 -0.70
C HIS A 1 6.04 -2.51 -1.11
N LYS A 2 5.91 -2.11 -2.39
CA LYS A 2 6.55 -0.91 -2.90
C LYS A 2 5.99 0.37 -2.25
N SER A 3 4.73 0.36 -1.80
CA SER A 3 4.11 1.40 -0.95
C SER A 3 4.13 1.03 0.53
N THR A 4 4.31 2.01 1.42
CA THR A 4 4.24 1.80 2.88
C THR A 4 3.74 3.03 3.64
N ALA A 5 3.06 2.84 4.76
CA ALA A 5 2.79 3.91 5.74
C ALA A 5 3.78 3.87 6.93
N LYS A 6 4.69 2.89 6.94
CA LYS A 6 5.79 2.79 7.89
C LYS A 6 6.93 3.68 7.43
N ALA A 7 7.66 4.24 8.39
CA ALA A 7 8.84 5.06 8.13
C ALA A 7 9.83 4.36 7.20
N ILE A 8 10.42 5.16 6.31
CA ILE A 8 11.39 4.73 5.27
C ILE A 8 12.75 5.40 5.45
N ASP A 9 12.99 6.02 6.60
CA ASP A 9 14.31 6.55 6.96
C ASP A 9 15.37 5.44 6.96
N GLY A 10 16.64 5.85 6.98
CA GLY A 10 17.80 4.97 6.82
C GLY A 10 17.86 3.80 7.81
N ASP A 11 17.36 3.98 9.03
CA ASP A 11 17.43 2.98 10.11
C ASP A 11 16.12 2.20 10.29
N SER A 12 15.10 2.52 9.50
CA SER A 12 13.80 1.89 9.59
C SER A 12 13.85 0.38 9.41
N ASN A 13 13.05 -0.33 10.20
CA ASN A 13 12.85 -1.77 10.07
C ASN A 13 12.25 -2.17 8.70
N TYR A 14 11.71 -1.20 7.96
CA TYR A 14 11.23 -1.41 6.60
C TYR A 14 12.36 -1.97 5.71
N TRP A 15 13.53 -1.32 5.69
CA TRP A 15 14.68 -1.74 4.87
C TRP A 15 15.26 -3.07 5.32
N ARG A 16 15.38 -3.27 6.63
CA ARG A 16 15.91 -4.52 7.21
C ARG A 16 15.08 -5.73 6.77
N ARG A 17 13.76 -5.59 6.74
CA ARG A 17 12.84 -6.66 6.30
C ARG A 17 12.99 -7.00 4.82
N LEU A 18 13.46 -6.10 3.96
CA LEU A 18 13.56 -6.38 2.52
C LEU A 18 14.54 -7.50 2.19
N ARG A 19 15.51 -7.79 3.07
CA ARG A 19 16.39 -8.98 2.93
C ARG A 19 15.64 -10.31 3.01
N LEU A 20 14.49 -10.30 3.67
CA LEU A 20 13.59 -11.45 3.79
C LEU A 20 12.49 -11.44 2.71
N ASN A 21 12.54 -10.48 1.78
CA ASN A 21 11.52 -10.39 0.75
C ASN A 21 11.75 -11.46 -0.32
N THR A 22 10.73 -12.30 -0.55
CA THR A 22 10.75 -13.37 -1.55
C THR A 22 11.12 -12.85 -2.95
N GLN A 23 10.58 -11.70 -3.39
CA GLN A 23 10.89 -11.18 -4.73
C GLN A 23 12.35 -10.73 -4.83
N SER A 24 12.89 -10.10 -3.77
CA SER A 24 14.29 -9.67 -3.73
C SER A 24 15.28 -10.84 -3.77
N ASN A 25 14.90 -12.03 -3.31
CA ASN A 25 15.77 -13.21 -3.37
C ASN A 25 15.53 -14.07 -4.63
N LEU A 26 14.29 -14.11 -5.14
CA LEU A 26 13.92 -14.95 -6.28
C LEU A 26 14.53 -14.48 -7.60
N TYR A 27 14.54 -13.17 -7.89
CA TYR A 27 15.07 -12.68 -9.16
C TYR A 27 16.58 -12.88 -9.30
N PRO A 28 17.43 -12.57 -8.30
CA PRO A 28 18.85 -12.89 -8.36
C PRO A 28 19.13 -14.38 -8.51
N LEU A 29 18.38 -15.22 -7.79
CA LEU A 29 18.50 -16.67 -7.93
C LEU A 29 18.18 -17.13 -9.36
N ALA A 30 17.09 -16.63 -9.94
CA ALA A 30 16.71 -16.94 -11.32
C ALA A 30 17.74 -16.44 -12.34
N LEU A 31 18.31 -15.25 -12.12
CA LEU A 31 19.38 -14.71 -12.96
C LEU A 31 20.65 -15.55 -12.88
N LYS A 32 21.02 -16.02 -11.68
CA LYS A 32 22.17 -16.91 -11.47
C LYS A 32 22.04 -18.22 -12.24
N GLU A 33 20.82 -18.76 -12.35
CA GLU A 33 20.56 -19.98 -13.15
C GLU A 33 20.55 -19.70 -14.66
N TYR A 34 20.25 -18.47 -15.08
CA TYR A 34 20.13 -18.10 -16.49
C TYR A 34 21.44 -17.59 -17.10
N LEU A 35 22.28 -16.90 -16.31
CA LEU A 35 23.51 -16.27 -16.75
C LEU A 35 24.73 -17.17 -16.49
N SER A 36 25.78 -17.02 -17.30
CA SER A 36 27.09 -17.58 -16.96
C SER A 36 27.66 -16.89 -15.72
N PRO A 37 28.59 -17.51 -14.97
CA PRO A 37 29.22 -16.86 -13.82
C PRO A 37 29.91 -15.53 -14.16
N GLU A 38 30.51 -15.43 -15.35
CA GLU A 38 31.14 -14.20 -15.85
C GLU A 38 30.09 -13.10 -16.12
N ASP A 39 28.98 -13.47 -16.75
CA ASP A 39 27.86 -12.56 -16.99
C ASP A 39 27.20 -12.12 -15.67
N MET A 40 27.06 -13.01 -14.70
CA MET A 40 26.53 -12.65 -13.39
C MET A 40 27.42 -11.60 -12.71
N ALA A 41 28.74 -11.80 -12.72
CA ALA A 41 29.69 -10.87 -12.10
C ALA A 41 29.76 -9.50 -12.81
N THR A 42 29.49 -9.44 -14.12
CA THR A 42 29.65 -8.21 -14.92
C THR A 42 28.33 -7.49 -15.21
N LYS A 43 27.20 -8.21 -15.23
CA LYS A 43 25.88 -7.67 -15.61
C LYS A 43 24.94 -7.47 -14.43
N PHE A 44 25.13 -8.19 -13.32
CA PHE A 44 24.28 -8.01 -12.13
C PHE A 44 24.93 -7.02 -11.15
N GLY A 45 24.36 -5.81 -11.10
CA GLY A 45 24.79 -4.73 -10.19
C GLY A 45 23.99 -4.64 -8.89
N GLY A 46 23.27 -5.70 -8.49
CA GLY A 46 22.40 -5.68 -7.31
C GLY A 46 20.95 -5.28 -7.59
N ILE A 47 20.17 -5.07 -6.53
CA ILE A 47 18.76 -4.69 -6.62
C ILE A 47 18.58 -3.25 -6.16
N LEU A 48 18.05 -2.40 -7.03
CA LEU A 48 17.51 -1.10 -6.64
C LEU A 48 16.06 -1.25 -6.22
N TYR A 49 15.73 -0.75 -5.03
CA TYR A 49 14.39 -0.80 -4.49
C TYR A 49 13.85 0.62 -4.25
N ASP A 50 12.81 0.94 -5.01
CA ASP A 50 12.07 2.20 -4.90
C ASP A 50 10.89 2.05 -3.96
N VAL A 51 10.76 3.03 -3.07
CA VAL A 51 9.71 3.05 -2.05
C VAL A 51 9.05 4.40 -2.05
N TRP A 52 7.72 4.37 -2.02
CA TRP A 52 6.89 5.54 -1.80
C TRP A 52 6.18 5.40 -0.44
N HIS A 53 6.40 6.39 0.41
CA HIS A 53 5.71 6.51 1.69
C HIS A 53 4.34 7.15 1.44
N LYS A 54 3.29 6.42 1.82
CA LYS A 54 1.92 6.92 1.75
C LYS A 54 1.81 8.14 2.67
N PRO A 55 1.22 9.26 2.22
CA PRO A 55 0.96 10.40 3.09
C PRO A 55 0.12 9.99 4.30
N THR A 56 0.54 10.41 5.50
CA THR A 56 -0.18 10.17 6.76
C THR A 56 -1.01 11.37 7.19
N ILE A 57 -0.80 12.53 6.55
CA ILE A 57 -1.63 13.72 6.73
C ILE A 57 -3.06 13.46 6.25
N ARG A 58 -4.01 14.17 6.85
CA ARG A 58 -5.44 14.13 6.48
C ARG A 58 -5.91 15.53 6.10
N PRO A 59 -7.02 15.66 5.34
CA PRO A 59 -7.68 16.95 5.17
C PRO A 59 -7.95 17.59 6.52
N LYS A 60 -7.56 18.85 6.69
CA LYS A 60 -7.72 19.59 7.94
C LYS A 60 -8.77 20.70 7.79
N LYS A 61 -9.22 21.19 8.95
CA LYS A 61 -9.96 22.43 9.05
C LYS A 61 -8.99 23.59 9.14
N LEU A 62 -9.18 24.63 8.32
CA LEU A 62 -8.41 25.85 8.41
C LEU A 62 -8.78 26.61 9.70
N THR A 63 -7.86 27.41 10.21
CA THR A 63 -8.20 28.36 11.29
C THR A 63 -9.16 29.41 10.75
N GLN A 64 -9.91 30.09 11.63
CA GLN A 64 -10.81 31.17 11.20
C GLN A 64 -10.04 32.30 10.50
N SER A 65 -8.85 32.64 11.01
CA SER A 65 -7.96 33.61 10.37
C SER A 65 -7.45 33.11 9.02
N GLY A 66 -7.08 31.83 8.91
CA GLY A 66 -6.63 31.22 7.66
C GLY A 66 -7.72 31.16 6.61
N SER A 67 -8.96 30.89 7.01
CA SER A 67 -10.13 30.85 6.12
C SER A 67 -10.43 32.24 5.58
N LYS A 68 -10.41 33.27 6.44
CA LYS A 68 -10.59 34.67 6.03
C LYS A 68 -9.50 35.12 5.06
N LYS A 69 -8.23 34.77 5.33
CA LYS A 69 -7.11 35.07 4.43
C LYS A 69 -7.26 34.36 3.08
N PHE A 70 -7.61 33.07 3.10
CA PHE A 70 -7.79 32.28 1.89
C PHE A 70 -8.89 32.84 0.99
N VAL A 71 -10.03 33.24 1.56
CA VAL A 71 -11.13 33.86 0.80
C VAL A 71 -10.74 35.22 0.21
N ALA A 72 -9.93 36.00 0.92
CA ALA A 72 -9.48 37.31 0.46
C ALA A 72 -8.43 37.22 -0.66
N ASP A 73 -7.43 36.34 -0.49
CA ASP A 73 -6.26 36.29 -1.36
C ASP A 73 -6.44 35.27 -2.51
N GLY A 74 -7.34 34.29 -2.35
CA GLY A 74 -7.52 33.17 -3.27
C GLY A 74 -6.32 32.23 -3.34
N GLU A 75 -5.40 32.30 -2.37
CA GLU A 75 -4.14 31.55 -2.40
C GLU A 75 -4.02 30.58 -1.22
N TYR A 76 -3.68 29.33 -1.53
CA TYR A 76 -3.40 28.30 -0.53
C TYR A 76 -2.17 27.49 -0.92
N CYS A 77 -1.19 27.40 -0.02
CA CYS A 77 0.04 26.63 -0.24
C CYS A 77 0.78 27.00 -1.54
N GLY A 78 0.80 28.29 -1.90
CA GLY A 78 1.43 28.79 -3.12
C GLY A 78 0.64 28.54 -4.42
N GLN A 79 -0.57 28.01 -4.33
CA GLN A 79 -1.46 27.78 -5.48
C GLN A 79 -2.67 28.71 -5.43
N LYS A 80 -3.09 29.20 -6.60
CA LYS A 80 -4.28 30.05 -6.76
C LYS A 80 -5.53 29.20 -6.95
N PHE A 81 -6.61 29.62 -6.32
CA PHE A 81 -7.94 29.03 -6.39
C PHE A 81 -8.94 30.11 -6.80
N ASN A 82 -9.92 29.76 -7.62
CA ASN A 82 -11.06 30.64 -7.85
C ASN A 82 -11.99 30.53 -6.63
N VAL A 83 -12.12 31.62 -5.88
CA VAL A 83 -12.99 31.66 -4.69
C VAL A 83 -14.13 32.62 -4.98
N GLU A 84 -15.34 32.09 -4.96
CA GLU A 84 -16.58 32.84 -5.11
C GLU A 84 -17.35 32.70 -3.80
N SER A 85 -17.86 33.82 -3.27
CA SER A 85 -18.71 33.81 -2.08
C SER A 85 -20.06 34.40 -2.42
N ASP A 86 -21.12 33.63 -2.24
CA ASP A 86 -22.47 34.19 -2.20
C ASP A 86 -22.85 34.45 -0.75
N THR A 87 -23.16 35.70 -0.44
CA THR A 87 -23.53 36.11 0.92
C THR A 87 -24.98 36.52 0.90
N GLN A 88 -25.86 35.59 1.25
CA GLN A 88 -27.26 35.89 1.51
C GLN A 88 -27.46 36.13 3.02
N PRO A 89 -28.46 36.91 3.45
CA PRO A 89 -28.70 37.15 4.87
C PRO A 89 -28.94 35.82 5.61
N GLY A 90 -27.98 35.40 6.43
CA GLY A 90 -28.03 34.16 7.21
C GLY A 90 -27.42 32.91 6.56
N PHE A 91 -26.97 32.98 5.29
CA PHE A 91 -26.30 31.88 4.58
C PHE A 91 -25.04 32.39 3.88
N MET A 92 -23.92 31.70 4.09
CA MET A 92 -22.66 32.00 3.43
C MET A 92 -22.26 30.78 2.64
N ASP A 93 -22.39 30.81 1.31
CA ASP A 93 -21.92 29.72 0.46
C ASP A 93 -20.59 30.13 -0.15
N ILE A 94 -19.58 29.27 -0.03
CA ILE A 94 -18.24 29.52 -0.57
C ILE A 94 -17.96 28.45 -1.61
N PHE A 95 -17.76 28.87 -2.85
CA PHE A 95 -17.36 28.00 -3.95
C PHE A 95 -15.85 28.11 -4.16
N ILE A 96 -15.17 26.97 -4.15
CA ILE A 96 -13.74 26.86 -4.41
C ILE A 96 -13.58 26.07 -5.70
N ASN A 97 -13.06 26.73 -6.75
CA ASN A 97 -13.01 26.20 -8.12
C ASN A 97 -14.39 25.68 -8.60
N GLY A 98 -15.46 26.42 -8.28
CA GLY A 98 -16.83 26.07 -8.66
C GLY A 98 -17.45 24.91 -7.87
N LYS A 99 -16.80 24.42 -6.80
CA LYS A 99 -17.36 23.39 -5.90
C LYS A 99 -17.69 24.00 -4.55
N ASP A 100 -18.84 23.63 -4.01
CA ASP A 100 -19.28 24.05 -2.68
C ASP A 100 -18.32 23.56 -1.59
N ALA A 101 -17.85 24.48 -0.77
CA ALA A 101 -16.88 24.23 0.29
C ALA A 101 -17.59 24.00 1.63
N THR A 102 -17.21 22.92 2.32
CA THR A 102 -17.73 22.68 3.66
C THR A 102 -17.19 23.72 4.65
N ILE A 103 -18.10 24.47 5.25
CA ILE A 103 -17.83 25.53 6.23
C ILE A 103 -18.41 25.18 7.60
N GLU A 104 -17.69 25.56 8.64
CA GLU A 104 -18.13 25.46 10.02
C GLU A 104 -18.21 26.86 10.64
N PRO A 105 -19.37 27.31 11.15
CA PRO A 105 -19.50 28.61 11.77
C PRO A 105 -18.70 28.69 13.08
N GLY A 106 -18.13 29.85 13.35
CA GLY A 106 -17.40 30.14 14.57
C GLY A 106 -18.30 30.66 15.70
N ALA A 107 -17.72 30.76 16.90
CA ALA A 107 -18.43 31.26 18.09
C ALA A 107 -18.78 32.76 18.02
N LYS A 108 -18.14 33.53 17.12
CA LYS A 108 -18.44 34.95 16.91
C LYS A 108 -19.17 35.11 15.58
N GLU A 109 -20.15 35.98 15.57
CA GLU A 109 -20.90 36.30 14.35
C GLU A 109 -19.93 36.79 13.26
N GLY A 110 -20.03 36.22 12.06
CA GLY A 110 -19.15 36.50 10.94
C GLY A 110 -17.79 35.78 10.95
N THR A 111 -17.52 34.89 11.92
CA THR A 111 -16.34 34.00 11.83
C THR A 111 -16.73 32.61 11.33
N PHE A 112 -15.87 32.03 10.49
CA PHE A 112 -16.09 30.73 9.88
C PHE A 112 -14.76 30.01 9.65
N ALA A 113 -14.81 28.69 9.55
CA ALA A 113 -13.67 27.85 9.22
C ALA A 113 -13.98 26.97 8.01
N ILE A 114 -13.14 27.03 6.98
CA ILE A 114 -13.25 26.20 5.79
C ILE A 114 -12.56 24.86 6.06
N ARG A 115 -13.22 23.75 5.70
CA ARG A 115 -12.59 22.44 5.60
C ARG A 115 -11.93 22.29 4.24
N GLU A 116 -10.69 21.81 4.20
CA GLU A 116 -9.98 21.62 2.93
C GLU A 116 -10.79 20.80 1.94
N THR A 117 -10.94 21.33 0.72
CA THR A 117 -11.39 20.55 -0.43
C THR A 117 -10.30 19.55 -0.86
N PRO A 118 -10.63 18.53 -1.66
CA PRO A 118 -9.62 17.62 -2.22
C PRO A 118 -8.48 18.35 -2.94
N GLU A 119 -8.77 19.45 -3.65
CA GLU A 119 -7.80 20.26 -4.37
C GLU A 119 -6.90 21.06 -3.41
N MET A 120 -7.46 21.66 -2.36
CA MET A 120 -6.68 22.34 -1.32
C MET A 120 -5.78 21.36 -0.56
N TYR A 121 -6.33 20.19 -0.21
CA TYR A 121 -5.56 19.11 0.40
C TYR A 121 -4.42 18.66 -0.51
N GLY A 122 -4.68 18.53 -1.82
CA GLY A 122 -3.68 18.24 -2.84
C GLY A 122 -2.57 19.29 -2.90
N ALA A 123 -2.90 20.59 -2.86
CA ALA A 123 -1.92 21.67 -2.83
C ALA A 123 -1.02 21.62 -1.59
N ARG A 124 -1.60 21.38 -0.41
CA ARG A 124 -0.82 21.20 0.82
C ARG A 124 0.03 19.94 0.80
N LEU A 125 -0.50 18.84 0.27
CA LEU A 125 0.25 17.61 0.13
C LEU A 125 1.43 17.79 -0.83
N LEU A 126 1.23 18.48 -1.95
CA LEU A 126 2.30 18.79 -2.90
C LEU A 126 3.39 19.64 -2.23
N GLN A 127 3.00 20.71 -1.52
CA GLN A 127 3.94 21.52 -0.76
C GLN A 127 4.77 20.67 0.22
N ASP A 128 4.10 19.81 0.99
CA ASP A 128 4.78 18.94 1.95
C ASP A 128 5.73 17.94 1.29
N MET A 129 5.37 17.41 0.11
CA MET A 129 6.23 16.56 -0.71
C MET A 129 7.44 17.30 -1.25
N THR A 130 7.27 18.56 -1.66
CA THR A 130 8.36 19.42 -2.13
C THR A 130 9.31 19.81 -0.99
N GLU A 131 8.78 20.08 0.21
CA GLU A 131 9.59 20.45 1.38
C GLU A 131 10.33 19.26 2.00
N ARG A 132 9.75 18.04 1.91
CA ARG A 132 10.30 16.82 2.53
C ARG A 132 10.32 15.63 1.57
N PRO A 133 11.02 15.71 0.42
CA PRO A 133 11.00 14.64 -0.58
C PRO A 133 11.46 13.30 -0.02
N GLU A 134 12.48 13.29 0.85
CA GLU A 134 13.03 12.09 1.50
C GLU A 134 12.05 11.39 2.45
N PHE A 135 11.01 12.10 2.92
CA PHE A 135 9.94 11.47 3.70
C PHE A 135 9.03 10.62 2.79
N TYR A 136 8.84 11.05 1.55
CA TYR A 136 7.89 10.46 0.61
C TYR A 136 8.49 9.46 -0.35
N PHE A 137 9.75 9.63 -0.73
CA PHE A 137 10.43 8.78 -1.67
C PHE A 137 11.81 8.41 -1.14
N ALA A 138 12.16 7.13 -1.26
CA ALA A 138 13.52 6.68 -1.04
C ALA A 138 13.85 5.56 -2.00
N ARG A 139 15.07 5.62 -2.55
CA ARG A 139 15.69 4.56 -3.33
C ARG A 139 16.88 4.02 -2.56
N ARG A 140 16.95 2.71 -2.40
CA ARG A 140 18.15 2.07 -1.83
C ARG A 140 18.53 0.84 -2.63
N GLU A 141 19.84 0.63 -2.71
CA GLU A 141 20.40 -0.64 -3.14
C GLU A 141 20.26 -1.66 -2.02
N ILE A 142 19.83 -2.86 -2.38
CA ILE A 142 19.75 -4.00 -1.49
C ILE A 142 20.83 -4.99 -1.93
N PRO A 143 21.89 -5.15 -1.14
CA PRO A 143 22.90 -6.16 -1.44
C PRO A 143 22.27 -7.54 -1.20
N ILE A 144 22.34 -8.40 -2.21
CA ILE A 144 21.95 -9.81 -2.12
C ILE A 144 23.24 -10.62 -2.29
N LEU A 145 23.59 -11.39 -1.27
CA LEU A 145 24.79 -12.21 -1.28
C LEU A 145 24.49 -13.61 -1.81
N GLU A 146 25.53 -14.34 -2.20
CA GLU A 146 25.43 -15.75 -2.59
C GLU A 146 24.82 -16.63 -1.49
N ASP A 147 25.16 -16.33 -0.23
CA ASP A 147 24.60 -17.03 0.94
C ASP A 147 23.09 -16.76 1.09
N ASP A 148 22.61 -15.56 0.73
CA ASP A 148 21.18 -15.24 0.75
C ASP A 148 20.41 -16.04 -0.30
N MET A 149 20.97 -16.14 -1.50
CA MET A 149 20.39 -16.94 -2.59
C MET A 149 20.38 -18.43 -2.24
N THR A 150 21.46 -18.94 -1.66
CA THR A 150 21.59 -20.34 -1.24
C THR A 150 20.58 -20.66 -0.13
N ARG A 151 20.46 -19.80 0.90
CA ARG A 151 19.44 -19.93 1.94
C ARG A 151 18.04 -19.97 1.33
N PHE A 152 17.74 -19.04 0.42
CA PHE A 152 16.43 -18.96 -0.24
C PHE A 152 16.13 -20.18 -1.10
N GLN A 153 17.11 -20.75 -1.79
CA GLN A 153 16.96 -22.00 -2.54
C GLN A 153 16.59 -23.17 -1.61
N HIS A 154 17.19 -23.25 -0.42
CA HIS A 154 16.80 -24.24 0.58
C HIS A 154 15.37 -24.03 1.09
N GLU A 155 14.95 -22.78 1.32
CA GLU A 155 13.57 -22.45 1.70
C GLU A 155 12.56 -22.94 0.63
N LEU A 156 12.84 -22.67 -0.65
CA LEU A 156 12.01 -23.14 -1.76
C LEU A 156 11.94 -24.68 -1.83
N ASN A 157 13.08 -25.35 -1.66
CA ASN A 157 13.13 -26.82 -1.64
C ASN A 157 12.33 -27.40 -0.47
N ASN A 158 12.41 -26.79 0.72
CA ASN A 158 11.63 -27.21 1.88
C ASN A 158 10.12 -27.04 1.66
N ILE A 159 9.70 -25.94 1.04
CA ILE A 159 8.29 -25.72 0.65
C ILE A 159 7.85 -26.80 -0.34
N TYR A 160 8.65 -27.08 -1.37
CA TYR A 160 8.38 -28.12 -2.35
C TYR A 160 8.26 -29.52 -1.71
N GLN A 161 9.22 -29.91 -0.88
CA GLN A 161 9.21 -31.21 -0.20
C GLN A 161 8.00 -31.36 0.71
N THR A 162 7.65 -30.30 1.43
CA THR A 162 6.46 -30.26 2.29
C THR A 162 5.19 -30.48 1.46
N ALA A 163 4.99 -29.68 0.41
CA ALA A 163 3.83 -29.81 -0.49
C ALA A 163 3.75 -31.20 -1.15
N ARG A 164 4.90 -31.75 -1.57
CA ARG A 164 4.98 -33.10 -2.15
C ARG A 164 4.60 -34.17 -1.13
N ASN A 165 5.11 -34.08 0.10
CA ASN A 165 4.79 -35.02 1.16
C ASN A 165 3.29 -34.98 1.47
N MET A 166 2.73 -33.78 1.67
CA MET A 166 1.31 -33.58 1.97
C MET A 166 0.39 -34.11 0.85
N ASN A 167 0.78 -33.94 -0.42
CA ASN A 167 0.06 -34.54 -1.55
C ASN A 167 0.09 -36.07 -1.57
N LYS A 168 1.19 -36.67 -1.07
CA LYS A 168 1.38 -38.12 -1.01
C LYS A 168 0.61 -38.74 0.17
N THR A 169 0.61 -38.08 1.31
CA THR A 169 0.00 -38.57 2.56
C THR A 169 -1.42 -38.08 2.79
N ASP A 170 -1.91 -37.18 1.93
CA ASP A 170 -3.21 -36.52 2.06
C ASP A 170 -3.40 -35.81 3.41
N SER A 171 -2.32 -35.27 3.96
CA SER A 171 -2.27 -34.71 5.31
C SER A 171 -2.19 -33.20 5.29
N TRP A 172 -3.10 -32.55 4.56
CA TRP A 172 -3.14 -31.09 4.48
C TRP A 172 -3.61 -30.48 5.80
N PHE A 173 -2.81 -29.56 6.36
CA PHE A 173 -3.16 -28.85 7.58
C PHE A 173 -4.11 -27.69 7.29
N HIS A 174 -4.96 -27.38 8.26
CA HIS A 174 -5.85 -26.22 8.21
C HIS A 174 -5.08 -24.95 8.60
N ASN A 175 -5.46 -23.81 8.01
CA ASN A 175 -4.97 -22.48 8.40
C ASN A 175 -6.17 -21.56 8.58
N ASP A 176 -6.78 -21.63 9.76
CA ASP A 176 -7.96 -20.87 10.16
C ASP A 176 -7.71 -19.35 10.18
N GLN A 177 -6.49 -18.91 10.51
CA GLN A 177 -6.12 -17.50 10.45
C GLN A 177 -6.28 -16.90 9.05
N ASN A 178 -6.04 -17.70 8.01
CA ASN A 178 -6.23 -17.25 6.64
C ASN A 178 -7.71 -17.23 6.21
N CYS A 179 -8.58 -17.95 6.92
CA CYS A 179 -10.02 -17.89 6.65
C CYS A 179 -10.59 -16.51 6.99
N GLU A 180 -10.18 -15.94 8.13
CA GLU A 180 -10.63 -14.64 8.65
C GLU A 180 -9.82 -13.45 8.08
N ALA A 181 -8.98 -13.69 7.07
CA ALA A 181 -8.23 -12.64 6.41
C ALA A 181 -9.14 -11.77 5.52
N THR A 182 -8.63 -10.64 5.02
CA THR A 182 -9.38 -9.70 4.18
C THR A 182 -10.04 -10.34 2.96
N TYR A 183 -9.43 -11.39 2.40
CA TYR A 183 -9.95 -12.14 1.26
C TYR A 183 -10.35 -13.54 1.72
N HIS A 184 -11.66 -13.77 1.80
CA HIS A 184 -12.21 -15.02 2.28
C HIS A 184 -12.10 -16.12 1.23
N CYS A 185 -11.80 -17.35 1.69
CA CYS A 185 -11.79 -18.53 0.83
C CYS A 185 -13.21 -18.85 0.31
N PRO A 186 -13.41 -19.07 -1.00
CA PRO A 186 -14.73 -19.40 -1.55
C PRO A 186 -15.27 -20.76 -1.02
N TYR A 187 -14.39 -21.62 -0.50
CA TYR A 187 -14.75 -22.95 0.03
C TYR A 187 -14.92 -22.97 1.55
N MET A 188 -14.93 -21.81 2.21
CA MET A 188 -15.04 -21.72 3.67
C MET A 188 -16.26 -22.46 4.22
N ALA A 189 -17.41 -22.35 3.56
CA ALA A 189 -18.64 -23.03 3.98
C ALA A 189 -18.50 -24.57 3.99
N ILE A 190 -17.67 -25.14 3.11
CA ILE A 190 -17.40 -26.59 3.08
C ILE A 190 -16.59 -26.98 4.31
N CYS A 191 -15.51 -26.24 4.59
CA CYS A 191 -14.63 -26.52 5.72
C CYS A 191 -15.32 -26.31 7.08
N TYR A 192 -15.98 -25.17 7.29
CA TYR A 192 -16.55 -24.80 8.60
C TYR A 192 -17.74 -25.67 9.01
N ASN A 193 -18.49 -26.17 8.04
CA ASN A 193 -19.66 -27.01 8.31
C ASN A 193 -19.33 -28.51 8.17
N ASN A 194 -18.05 -28.89 7.99
CA ASN A 194 -17.61 -30.26 7.76
C ASN A 194 -18.42 -30.97 6.66
N LEU A 195 -18.74 -30.26 5.57
CA LEU A 195 -19.54 -30.83 4.49
C LEU A 195 -18.72 -31.89 3.73
N PRO A 196 -19.27 -33.10 3.52
CA PRO A 196 -18.60 -34.09 2.71
C PRO A 196 -18.54 -33.63 1.25
N VAL A 197 -17.35 -33.68 0.65
CA VAL A 197 -17.13 -33.43 -0.78
C VAL A 197 -17.26 -34.75 -1.54
N GLY A 198 -18.40 -34.96 -2.18
CA GLY A 198 -18.77 -36.12 -3.00
C GLY A 198 -19.26 -35.68 -4.38
N GLU A 199 -19.74 -36.59 -5.23
CA GLU A 199 -20.03 -36.31 -6.66
C GLU A 199 -20.92 -35.08 -6.91
N ASN A 200 -21.89 -34.81 -6.03
CA ASN A 200 -22.82 -33.69 -6.16
C ASN A 200 -22.41 -32.44 -5.36
N THR A 201 -21.29 -32.49 -4.62
CA THR A 201 -20.81 -31.39 -3.77
C THR A 201 -19.38 -30.96 -4.09
N VAL A 202 -18.81 -31.46 -5.20
CA VAL A 202 -17.53 -30.99 -5.73
C VAL A 202 -17.68 -29.55 -6.25
N PRO A 203 -16.81 -28.61 -5.83
CA PRO A 203 -16.82 -27.27 -6.38
C PRO A 203 -16.53 -27.23 -7.88
N GLU A 204 -17.08 -26.23 -8.57
CA GLU A 204 -16.85 -26.02 -10.00
C GLU A 204 -15.35 -25.95 -10.34
N GLY A 205 -14.93 -26.70 -11.37
CA GLY A 205 -13.53 -26.77 -11.80
C GLY A 205 -12.65 -27.76 -11.02
N TYR A 206 -13.20 -28.49 -10.03
CA TYR A 206 -12.48 -29.52 -9.28
C TYR A 206 -12.94 -30.93 -9.65
N MET A 207 -12.12 -31.92 -9.31
CA MET A 207 -12.43 -33.35 -9.48
C MET A 207 -12.04 -34.12 -8.22
N ILE A 208 -12.74 -35.21 -7.94
CA ILE A 208 -12.41 -36.12 -6.84
C ILE A 208 -11.18 -36.95 -7.25
N LYS A 209 -10.10 -36.84 -6.46
CA LYS A 209 -8.87 -37.61 -6.65
C LYS A 209 -9.18 -39.11 -6.62
N GLY A 210 -8.93 -39.82 -7.72
CA GLY A 210 -9.13 -41.27 -7.83
C GLY A 210 -10.30 -41.74 -8.69
N LYS A 211 -11.16 -40.84 -9.20
CA LYS A 211 -12.09 -41.15 -10.30
C LYS A 211 -11.46 -40.74 -11.63
N LYS A 212 -10.95 -41.74 -12.37
CA LYS A 212 -10.81 -41.68 -13.83
C LYS A 212 -12.07 -42.29 -14.43
#